data_AF-A0AA91TGY6-F1
#
_entry.id   AF-A0AA91TGY6-F1
#
_cell.length_a   1.000
_cell.length_b   1.000
_cell.length_c   1.000
_cell.angle_alpha   90.00
_cell.angle_beta   90.00
_cell.angle_gamma   90.00
#
_symmetry.space_group_name_H-M   'P 1'
#
loop_
_entity.id
_entity.type
_entity.pdbx_description
1 polymer ?
#
loop_
_entity_poly.entity_id
_entity_poly.type
_entity_poly.pdbx_seq_one_letter_code
_entity_poly.pdbx_strand_id
1 'polypeptide(L)'
;MRKYVIALAAALLPTMGMFAQTFSEPCIPGKVYTKSIDASVTVGTTGVGVDVAVPLNDVFQVRTGFSFTPRVHATMNFAVQVGDEKESEQVQAEKFNRLADMLEEYTGTRVGNSIDMVGTPTMNNFKLLVDVHPFRNKNWHFTTGFYWGPSQVAKAENAVYDGTSLVAVSMYNNLYERVKNSYENFVPYISVGDQPLVADKELYDKFMSYGRMGVTLGERKDGTPFRLEPDANNNVSATIKVNNFKPYLGFGYGGKLFKNSDDYYVSFDAGVLFWGGTPKIMTNDIQKVTFTANEDYTEAVKHVTTEPGVDLAKDVKNVPGKVGDYVKLLKSFKVYPVVELRLTRRIWVK
;
A
#
# COMPACT_ATOMS: atom_id res chain seq x y z
N MET A 1 23.12 4.13 10.78
CA MET A 1 22.57 3.59 9.50
C MET A 1 23.32 4.04 8.24
N ARG A 2 23.90 5.26 8.17
CA ARG A 2 24.66 5.75 6.99
C ARG A 2 25.89 4.92 6.59
N LYS A 3 26.57 4.28 7.55
CA LYS A 3 27.80 3.49 7.32
C LYS A 3 27.53 2.08 6.75
N TYR A 4 26.34 1.54 6.97
CA TYR A 4 25.99 0.18 6.52
C TYR A 4 25.52 0.14 5.05
N VAL A 5 24.97 1.24 4.52
CA VAL A 5 24.58 1.34 3.10
C VAL A 5 25.79 1.36 2.18
N ILE A 6 26.87 2.05 2.57
CA ILE A 6 28.13 2.07 1.82
C ILE A 6 28.85 0.72 1.94
N ALA A 7 28.79 0.08 3.11
CA ALA A 7 29.35 -1.26 3.30
C ALA A 7 28.61 -2.33 2.48
N LEU A 8 27.27 -2.23 2.32
CA LEU A 8 26.51 -3.15 1.49
C LEU A 8 26.80 -2.95 -0.01
N ALA A 9 26.93 -1.70 -0.47
CA ALA A 9 27.34 -1.37 -1.83
C ALA A 9 28.79 -1.83 -2.11
N ALA A 10 29.68 -1.71 -1.13
CA ALA A 10 31.05 -2.19 -1.21
C ALA A 10 31.17 -3.72 -1.17
N ALA A 11 30.27 -4.42 -0.46
CA ALA A 11 30.22 -5.88 -0.37
C ALA A 11 29.54 -6.55 -1.58
N LEU A 12 28.76 -5.81 -2.37
CA LEU A 12 28.15 -6.30 -3.62
C LEU A 12 29.07 -6.15 -4.84
N LEU A 13 30.09 -5.28 -4.77
CA LEU A 13 31.07 -5.11 -5.85
C LEU A 13 31.92 -6.37 -6.14
N PRO A 14 32.36 -7.17 -5.14
CA PRO A 14 33.10 -8.42 -5.38
C PRO A 14 32.23 -9.56 -5.91
N THR A 15 30.97 -9.66 -5.49
CA THR A 15 30.07 -10.75 -5.94
C THR A 15 29.63 -10.57 -7.39
N MET A 16 29.62 -9.34 -7.91
CA MET A 16 29.44 -9.04 -9.33
C MET A 16 30.59 -9.54 -10.22
N GLY A 17 31.81 -9.72 -9.66
CA GLY A 17 32.93 -10.33 -10.37
C GLY A 17 32.72 -11.82 -10.67
N MET A 18 31.94 -12.52 -9.83
CA MET A 18 31.66 -13.96 -10.00
C MET A 18 30.58 -14.23 -11.05
N PHE A 19 29.57 -13.35 -11.17
CA PHE A 19 28.56 -13.45 -12.24
C PHE A 19 29.13 -13.15 -13.64
N ALA A 20 30.19 -12.36 -13.74
CA ALA A 20 30.86 -12.09 -15.02
C ALA A 20 31.66 -13.30 -15.56
N GLN A 21 32.12 -14.20 -14.69
CA GLN A 21 32.91 -15.37 -15.10
C GLN A 21 32.06 -16.50 -15.71
N THR A 22 30.76 -16.59 -15.37
CA THR A 22 29.87 -17.62 -15.92
C THR A 22 29.33 -17.31 -17.32
N PHE A 23 29.38 -16.05 -17.77
CA PHE A 23 29.03 -15.67 -19.16
C PHE A 23 30.22 -15.72 -20.13
N SER A 24 31.34 -16.33 -19.73
CA SER A 24 32.55 -16.45 -20.56
C SER A 24 32.44 -17.50 -21.66
N GLU A 25 31.40 -18.33 -21.67
CA GLU A 25 31.12 -19.21 -22.80
C GLU A 25 30.08 -18.57 -23.74
N PRO A 26 30.43 -18.36 -25.02
CA PRO A 26 29.54 -17.72 -25.97
C PRO A 26 28.33 -18.62 -26.22
N CYS A 27 27.14 -18.13 -25.90
CA CYS A 27 25.87 -18.78 -26.26
C CYS A 27 25.60 -18.80 -27.78
N ILE A 28 26.50 -18.24 -28.61
CA ILE A 28 26.51 -18.37 -30.07
C ILE A 28 27.98 -18.36 -30.55
N PRO A 29 28.49 -19.42 -31.20
CA PRO A 29 29.88 -19.48 -31.65
C PRO A 29 30.11 -18.49 -32.81
N GLY A 30 31.02 -17.52 -32.63
CA GLY A 30 31.70 -16.86 -33.75
C GLY A 30 31.73 -15.32 -33.82
N LYS A 31 31.05 -14.56 -32.94
CA LYS A 31 31.18 -13.08 -32.95
C LYS A 31 31.20 -12.53 -31.52
N VAL A 32 32.27 -11.83 -31.15
CA VAL A 32 32.40 -11.11 -29.88
C VAL A 32 31.54 -9.86 -29.97
N TYR A 33 30.30 -9.93 -29.50
CA TYR A 33 29.32 -8.82 -29.62
C TYR A 33 29.47 -7.77 -28.50
N THR A 34 30.25 -8.01 -27.45
CA THR A 34 30.26 -7.17 -26.24
C THR A 34 31.68 -6.78 -25.83
N LYS A 35 32.03 -5.50 -25.97
CA LYS A 35 33.36 -4.95 -25.56
C LYS A 35 33.45 -4.64 -24.07
N SER A 36 32.31 -4.43 -23.41
CA SER A 36 32.24 -4.11 -22.00
C SER A 36 30.89 -4.53 -21.40
N ILE A 37 30.85 -4.64 -20.08
CA ILE A 37 29.65 -4.83 -19.28
C ILE A 37 29.61 -3.68 -18.28
N ASP A 38 28.46 -3.04 -18.16
CA ASP A 38 28.27 -1.87 -17.29
C ASP A 38 27.49 -2.31 -16.05
N ALA A 39 28.10 -2.22 -14.87
CA ALA A 39 27.44 -2.50 -13.60
C ALA A 39 27.04 -1.19 -12.93
N SER A 40 25.77 -1.02 -12.57
CA SER A 40 25.27 0.23 -12.00
C SER A 40 24.51 0.05 -10.69
N VAL A 41 24.55 1.10 -9.89
CA VAL A 41 23.66 1.31 -8.75
C VAL A 41 22.73 2.47 -9.08
N THR A 42 21.44 2.29 -8.85
CA THR A 42 20.41 3.29 -9.10
C THR A 42 19.71 3.72 -7.81
N VAL A 43 19.36 4.99 -7.72
CA VAL A 43 18.53 5.54 -6.65
C VAL A 43 17.49 6.46 -7.27
N GLY A 44 16.21 6.26 -6.95
CA GLY A 44 15.12 7.00 -7.57
C GLY A 44 13.79 6.83 -6.87
N THR A 45 12.72 7.24 -7.54
CA THR A 45 11.35 7.12 -7.03
C THR A 45 10.92 5.65 -6.86
N THR A 46 11.46 4.75 -7.67
CA THR A 46 11.31 3.29 -7.55
C THR A 46 12.12 2.68 -6.40
N GLY A 47 12.98 3.47 -5.75
CA GLY A 47 13.83 3.05 -4.64
C GLY A 47 15.30 2.93 -5.00
N VAL A 48 15.97 1.92 -4.43
CA VAL A 48 17.37 1.60 -4.69
C VAL A 48 17.44 0.37 -5.58
N GLY A 49 18.35 0.35 -6.54
CA GLY A 49 18.50 -0.78 -7.44
C GLY A 49 19.92 -1.04 -7.87
N VAL A 50 20.11 -2.21 -8.46
CA VAL A 50 21.32 -2.63 -9.14
C VAL A 50 20.94 -3.07 -10.54
N ASP A 51 21.76 -2.72 -11.52
CA ASP A 51 21.59 -3.20 -12.88
C ASP A 51 22.91 -3.55 -13.56
N VAL A 52 22.80 -4.43 -14.53
CA VAL A 52 23.85 -4.81 -15.45
C VAL A 52 23.37 -4.46 -16.84
N ALA A 53 24.20 -3.73 -17.59
CA ALA A 53 23.93 -3.34 -18.95
C ALA A 53 24.99 -3.88 -19.90
N VAL A 54 24.53 -4.35 -21.06
CA VAL A 54 25.34 -4.92 -22.12
C VAL A 54 25.12 -4.10 -23.39
N PRO A 55 26.10 -3.28 -23.80
CA PRO A 55 26.06 -2.59 -25.09
C PRO A 55 26.20 -3.62 -26.21
N LEU A 56 25.18 -3.73 -27.07
CA LEU A 56 25.19 -4.60 -28.25
C LEU A 56 25.87 -3.90 -29.43
N ASN A 57 25.71 -2.58 -29.53
CA ASN A 57 26.40 -1.69 -30.46
C ASN A 57 26.36 -0.25 -29.93
N ASP A 58 26.87 0.72 -30.71
CA ASP A 58 26.89 2.14 -30.31
C ASP A 58 25.51 2.79 -30.14
N VAL A 59 24.43 2.10 -30.53
CA VAL A 59 23.05 2.61 -30.51
C VAL A 59 22.19 1.87 -29.48
N PHE A 60 22.35 0.55 -29.35
CA PHE A 60 21.49 -0.30 -28.52
C PHE A 60 22.27 -0.88 -27.35
N GLN A 61 21.72 -0.68 -26.16
CA GLN A 61 22.19 -1.27 -24.92
C GLN A 61 21.03 -1.97 -24.23
N VAL A 62 21.25 -3.22 -23.82
CA VAL A 62 20.26 -3.98 -23.05
C VAL A 62 20.64 -3.90 -21.58
N ARG A 63 19.67 -3.57 -20.73
CA ARG A 63 19.86 -3.38 -19.29
C ARG A 63 18.90 -4.28 -18.54
N THR A 64 19.43 -5.07 -17.62
CA THR A 64 18.65 -5.91 -16.72
C THR A 64 19.02 -5.60 -15.28
N GLY A 65 18.06 -5.65 -14.36
CA GLY A 65 18.36 -5.33 -12.97
C GLY A 65 17.21 -5.58 -12.01
N PHE A 66 17.45 -5.20 -10.77
CA PHE A 66 16.47 -5.28 -9.70
C PHE A 66 16.43 -3.98 -8.91
N SER A 67 15.23 -3.51 -8.59
CA SER A 67 14.99 -2.33 -7.74
C SER A 67 14.08 -2.71 -6.59
N PHE A 68 14.37 -2.20 -5.40
CA PHE A 68 13.54 -2.33 -4.21
C PHE A 68 13.34 -0.95 -3.57
N THR A 69 12.12 -0.67 -3.12
CA THR A 69 11.86 0.55 -2.36
C THR A 69 12.13 0.33 -0.86
N PRO A 70 12.99 1.14 -0.23
CA PRO A 70 13.14 1.13 1.23
C PRO A 70 11.80 1.44 1.91
N ARG A 71 11.57 0.81 3.07
CA ARG A 71 10.37 1.07 3.88
C ARG A 71 10.51 2.45 4.53
N VAL A 72 10.00 3.48 3.85
CA VAL A 72 9.83 4.83 4.40
C VAL A 72 8.39 4.92 4.88
N HIS A 73 8.21 5.37 6.12
CA HIS A 73 6.90 5.51 6.74
C HIS A 73 6.35 6.91 6.49
N ALA A 74 5.22 7.01 5.79
CA ALA A 74 4.49 8.26 5.61
C ALA A 74 3.17 8.18 6.39
N THR A 75 3.00 9.02 7.40
CA THR A 75 1.77 9.06 8.20
C THR A 75 0.69 9.85 7.48
N MET A 76 -0.52 9.32 7.46
CA MET A 76 -1.71 9.89 6.85
C MET A 76 -2.87 9.82 7.86
N ASN A 77 -3.58 10.92 8.08
CA ASN A 77 -4.60 10.99 9.12
C ASN A 77 -6.00 10.79 8.50
N PHE A 78 -6.78 9.89 9.06
CA PHE A 78 -8.13 9.54 8.61
C PHE A 78 -9.13 9.91 9.70
N ALA A 79 -10.17 10.69 9.39
CA ALA A 79 -11.21 11.02 10.36
C ALA A 79 -12.13 9.80 10.59
N VAL A 80 -12.45 9.51 11.85
CA VAL A 80 -13.43 8.49 12.26
C VAL A 80 -14.82 9.12 12.29
N GLN A 81 -15.83 8.43 11.76
CA GLN A 81 -17.22 8.92 11.75
C GLN A 81 -18.15 7.97 12.50
N VAL A 82 -19.23 8.53 13.03
CA VAL A 82 -20.24 7.82 13.81
C VAL A 82 -21.61 8.05 13.18
N GLY A 83 -22.41 6.99 13.02
CA GLY A 83 -23.76 7.06 12.48
C GLY A 83 -23.87 6.83 10.96
N ASP A 84 -25.10 6.53 10.51
CA ASP A 84 -25.44 6.13 9.12
C ASP A 84 -25.71 7.31 8.17
N GLU A 85 -25.92 8.52 8.70
CA GLU A 85 -26.29 9.69 7.91
C GLU A 85 -25.13 10.70 7.78
N LYS A 86 -25.08 11.37 6.61
CA LYS A 86 -24.19 12.53 6.39
C LYS A 86 -24.74 13.73 7.14
N GLU A 87 -24.35 13.86 8.40
CA GLU A 87 -24.66 15.01 9.24
C GLU A 87 -23.57 16.09 9.18
N SER A 88 -23.83 17.27 9.75
CA SER A 88 -22.83 18.34 9.83
C SER A 88 -21.65 17.92 10.72
N GLU A 89 -20.45 18.45 10.44
CA GLU A 89 -19.22 18.10 11.17
C GLU A 89 -19.36 18.29 12.70
N GLN A 90 -20.15 19.27 13.13
CA GLN A 90 -20.40 19.54 14.55
C GLN A 90 -21.20 18.43 15.22
N VAL A 91 -22.25 17.93 14.56
CA VAL A 91 -23.11 16.87 15.11
C VAL A 91 -22.37 15.52 15.11
N GLN A 92 -21.58 15.24 14.07
CA GLN A 92 -20.72 14.05 14.06
C GLN A 92 -19.65 14.11 15.15
N ALA A 93 -19.02 15.26 15.38
CA ALA A 93 -18.04 15.43 16.45
C ALA A 93 -18.68 15.25 17.83
N GLU A 94 -19.90 15.74 18.04
CA GLU A 94 -20.60 15.58 19.32
C GLU A 94 -21.02 14.11 19.57
N LYS A 95 -21.54 13.43 18.55
CA LYS A 95 -21.83 11.98 18.62
C LYS A 95 -20.56 11.16 18.89
N PHE A 96 -19.47 11.50 18.21
CA PHE A 96 -18.17 10.88 18.44
C PHE A 96 -17.70 11.09 19.87
N ASN A 97 -17.73 12.32 20.38
CA ASN A 97 -17.29 12.64 21.74
C ASN A 97 -18.11 11.87 22.79
N ARG A 98 -19.44 11.82 22.65
CA ARG A 98 -20.30 11.05 23.57
C ARG A 98 -19.97 9.56 23.56
N LEU A 99 -19.72 8.97 22.39
CA LEU A 99 -19.29 7.57 22.30
C LEU A 99 -17.88 7.35 22.84
N ALA A 100 -16.95 8.26 22.57
CA ALA A 100 -15.59 8.20 23.07
C ALA A 100 -15.55 8.30 24.60
N ASP A 101 -16.36 9.19 25.20
CA ASP A 101 -16.49 9.35 26.65
C ASP A 101 -17.10 8.08 27.29
N MET A 102 -18.14 7.52 26.67
CA MET A 102 -18.73 6.25 27.12
C MET A 102 -17.70 5.11 27.05
N LEU A 103 -16.95 5.00 25.96
CA LEU A 103 -15.92 3.96 25.81
C LEU A 103 -14.75 4.16 26.76
N GLU A 104 -14.39 5.41 27.04
CA GLU A 104 -13.39 5.76 28.05
C GLU A 104 -13.84 5.30 29.44
N GLU A 105 -15.11 5.49 29.79
CA GLU A 105 -15.69 5.01 31.05
C GLU A 105 -15.63 3.48 31.19
N TYR A 106 -15.93 2.74 30.12
CA TYR A 106 -15.95 1.27 30.14
C TYR A 106 -14.58 0.61 29.95
N THR A 107 -13.67 1.22 29.18
CA THR A 107 -12.40 0.61 28.76
C THR A 107 -11.17 1.29 29.36
N GLY A 108 -11.34 2.45 30.01
CA GLY A 108 -10.25 3.28 30.53
C GLY A 108 -9.43 3.97 29.45
N THR A 109 -9.81 3.86 28.17
CA THR A 109 -9.06 4.41 27.04
C THR A 109 -9.98 5.24 26.15
N ARG A 110 -9.63 6.51 25.95
CA ARG A 110 -10.35 7.40 25.04
C ARG A 110 -10.05 7.05 23.59
N VAL A 111 -11.09 6.82 22.80
CA VAL A 111 -10.98 6.61 21.34
C VAL A 111 -10.69 7.94 20.66
N GLY A 112 -9.65 7.98 19.83
CA GLY A 112 -9.31 9.16 19.02
C GLY A 112 -10.28 9.34 17.85
N ASN A 113 -10.61 10.60 17.52
CA ASN A 113 -11.47 10.95 16.37
C ASN A 113 -10.75 10.86 15.01
N SER A 114 -9.48 10.47 15.02
CA SER A 114 -8.69 10.19 13.83
C SER A 114 -7.84 8.95 14.03
N ILE A 115 -7.68 8.17 12.97
CA ILE A 115 -6.72 7.07 12.90
C ILE A 115 -5.55 7.53 12.04
N ASP A 116 -4.35 7.43 12.58
CA ASP A 116 -3.12 7.61 11.83
C ASP A 116 -2.82 6.32 11.09
N MET A 117 -2.70 6.39 9.77
CA MET A 117 -2.24 5.28 8.95
C MET A 117 -0.82 5.52 8.47
N VAL A 118 0.02 4.52 8.60
CA VAL A 118 1.39 4.49 8.12
C VAL A 118 1.44 3.85 6.74
N GLY A 119 1.60 4.68 5.72
CA GLY A 119 1.88 4.26 4.35
C GLY A 119 3.33 3.78 4.21
N THR A 120 3.48 2.56 3.68
CA THR A 120 4.76 1.92 3.39
C THR A 120 4.79 1.51 1.91
N PRO A 121 5.72 2.02 1.09
CA PRO A 121 5.89 1.55 -0.28
C PRO A 121 6.50 0.14 -0.28
N THR A 122 6.04 -0.72 -1.19
CA THR A 122 6.44 -2.13 -1.28
C THR A 122 6.88 -2.55 -2.68
N MET A 123 7.29 -1.60 -3.52
CA MET A 123 7.66 -1.87 -4.90
C MET A 123 9.01 -2.61 -4.97
N ASN A 124 8.95 -3.86 -5.41
CA ASN A 124 10.11 -4.67 -5.75
C ASN A 124 9.96 -5.10 -7.19
N ASN A 125 10.89 -4.72 -8.06
CA ASN A 125 10.75 -4.99 -9.49
C ASN A 125 12.05 -5.51 -10.07
N PHE A 126 11.94 -6.58 -10.83
CA PHE A 126 12.87 -6.90 -11.90
C PHE A 126 12.65 -5.92 -13.05
N LYS A 127 13.71 -5.44 -13.70
CA LYS A 127 13.63 -4.56 -14.87
C LYS A 127 14.40 -5.16 -16.02
N LEU A 128 13.80 -5.15 -17.21
CA LEU A 128 14.45 -5.45 -18.48
C LEU A 128 14.16 -4.30 -19.44
N LEU A 129 15.22 -3.56 -19.77
CA LEU A 129 15.16 -2.29 -20.48
C LEU A 129 16.12 -2.33 -21.67
N VAL A 130 15.80 -1.55 -22.69
CA VAL A 130 16.62 -1.31 -23.86
C VAL A 130 16.80 0.19 -23.98
N ASP A 131 18.05 0.64 -23.91
CA ASP A 131 18.45 2.02 -24.12
C ASP A 131 18.85 2.19 -25.59
N VAL A 132 18.22 3.14 -26.26
CA VAL A 132 18.48 3.53 -27.65
C VAL A 132 19.17 4.90 -27.64
N HIS A 133 20.38 4.97 -28.15
CA HIS A 133 21.20 6.18 -28.25
C HIS A 133 21.17 6.69 -29.69
N PRO A 134 20.21 7.57 -30.05
CA PRO A 134 20.04 8.02 -31.43
C PRO A 134 21.20 8.90 -31.93
N PHE A 135 21.96 9.53 -31.03
CA PHE A 135 23.04 10.45 -31.39
C PHE A 135 24.37 9.96 -30.83
N ARG A 136 25.25 9.44 -31.69
CA ARG A 136 26.58 8.94 -31.29
C ARG A 136 27.47 9.97 -30.55
N ASN A 137 27.27 11.26 -30.79
CA ASN A 137 28.05 12.34 -30.18
C ASN A 137 27.34 12.98 -28.98
N LYS A 138 26.12 12.54 -28.63
CA LYS A 138 25.40 13.08 -27.48
C LYS A 138 25.00 11.95 -26.56
N ASN A 139 25.17 12.20 -25.28
CA ASN A 139 24.91 11.24 -24.21
C ASN A 139 23.41 11.02 -23.90
N TRP A 140 22.53 11.33 -24.85
CA TRP A 140 21.08 11.15 -24.69
C TRP A 140 20.68 9.76 -25.12
N HIS A 141 19.82 9.14 -24.33
CA HIS A 141 19.23 7.85 -24.65
C HIS A 141 17.73 7.84 -24.39
N PHE A 142 17.04 7.01 -25.14
CA PHE A 142 15.65 6.68 -24.96
C PHE A 142 15.54 5.27 -24.41
N THR A 143 14.79 5.08 -23.35
CA THR A 143 14.70 3.80 -22.64
C THR A 143 13.31 3.23 -22.81
N THR A 144 13.21 2.00 -23.29
CA THR A 144 11.95 1.27 -23.40
C THR A 144 12.11 -0.12 -22.79
N GLY A 145 11.05 -0.70 -22.25
CA GLY A 145 11.09 -2.06 -21.74
C GLY A 145 9.98 -2.31 -20.74
N PHE A 146 10.26 -3.11 -19.72
CA PHE A 146 9.27 -3.40 -18.69
C PHE A 146 9.90 -3.64 -17.33
N TYR A 147 9.07 -3.43 -16.32
CA TYR A 147 9.29 -3.85 -14.95
C TYR A 147 8.33 -5.00 -14.66
N TRP A 148 8.82 -6.03 -13.98
CA TRP A 148 8.03 -7.15 -13.51
C TRP A 148 8.24 -7.32 -12.02
N GLY A 149 7.17 -7.23 -11.25
CA GLY A 149 7.19 -7.40 -9.81
C GLY A 149 5.82 -7.73 -9.24
N PRO A 150 5.69 -7.75 -7.91
CA PRO A 150 4.41 -7.90 -7.23
C PRO A 150 3.39 -6.86 -7.68
N SER A 151 2.11 -7.21 -7.55
CA SER A 151 1.00 -6.30 -7.82
C SER A 151 0.90 -5.21 -6.76
N GLN A 152 1.24 -5.53 -5.51
CA GLN A 152 1.15 -4.59 -4.40
C GLN A 152 2.34 -3.60 -4.41
N VAL A 153 2.03 -2.32 -4.60
CA VAL A 153 3.02 -1.24 -4.68
C VAL A 153 3.11 -0.38 -3.42
N ALA A 154 2.03 -0.36 -2.63
CA ALA A 154 2.02 0.30 -1.33
C ALA A 154 1.01 -0.38 -0.39
N LYS A 155 1.27 -0.29 0.91
CA LYS A 155 0.38 -0.72 1.99
C LYS A 155 0.28 0.41 3.00
N ALA A 156 -0.92 0.78 3.41
CA ALA A 156 -1.18 1.65 4.54
C ALA A 156 -1.85 0.83 5.64
N GLU A 157 -1.36 0.95 6.86
CA GLU A 157 -1.92 0.26 8.05
C GLU A 157 -2.05 1.26 9.19
N ASN A 158 -2.98 1.07 10.11
CA ASN A 158 -3.08 1.89 11.31
C ASN A 158 -1.76 1.88 12.11
N ALA A 159 -1.44 3.01 12.73
CA ALA A 159 -0.34 3.10 13.67
C ALA A 159 -0.62 2.24 14.91
N VAL A 160 0.45 1.70 15.49
CA VAL A 160 0.37 0.74 16.60
C VAL A 160 -0.33 1.33 17.83
N TYR A 161 -0.22 2.65 18.05
CA TYR A 161 -0.86 3.35 19.17
C TYR A 161 -2.38 3.50 19.02
N ASP A 162 -2.92 3.42 17.80
CA ASP A 162 -4.37 3.46 17.56
C ASP A 162 -5.02 2.07 17.70
N GLY A 163 -4.24 1.01 17.90
CA GLY A 163 -4.75 -0.35 18.05
C GLY A 163 -5.72 -0.51 19.23
N THR A 164 -5.50 0.19 20.34
CA THR A 164 -6.42 0.19 21.50
C THR A 164 -7.76 0.85 21.18
N SER A 165 -7.72 1.94 20.42
CA SER A 165 -8.92 2.61 19.91
C SER A 165 -9.71 1.70 18.97
N LEU A 166 -9.04 0.95 18.09
CA LEU A 166 -9.69 0.00 17.19
C LEU A 166 -10.30 -1.20 17.92
N VAL A 167 -9.67 -1.67 19.00
CA VAL A 167 -10.26 -2.69 19.90
C VAL A 167 -11.54 -2.14 20.54
N ALA A 168 -11.54 -0.91 21.05
CA ALA A 168 -12.73 -0.28 21.62
C ALA A 168 -13.86 -0.13 20.57
N VAL A 169 -13.51 0.18 19.32
CA VAL A 169 -14.47 0.20 18.20
C VAL A 169 -15.06 -1.18 17.94
N SER A 170 -14.24 -2.22 17.92
CA SER A 170 -14.69 -3.61 17.77
C SER A 170 -15.61 -4.02 18.92
N MET A 171 -15.26 -3.69 20.16
CA MET A 171 -16.09 -3.96 21.35
C MET A 171 -17.44 -3.26 21.26
N TYR A 172 -17.47 -1.98 20.88
CA TYR A 172 -18.71 -1.22 20.71
C TYR A 172 -19.61 -1.84 19.63
N ASN A 173 -19.06 -2.16 18.45
CA ASN A 173 -19.85 -2.75 17.37
C ASN A 173 -20.39 -4.14 17.75
N ASN A 174 -19.62 -4.94 18.50
CA ASN A 174 -20.12 -6.20 19.04
C ASN A 174 -21.27 -5.98 20.04
N LEU A 175 -21.16 -4.98 20.92
CA LEU A 175 -22.22 -4.65 21.87
C LEU A 175 -23.47 -4.13 21.17
N TYR A 176 -23.31 -3.27 20.17
CA TYR A 176 -24.39 -2.78 19.31
C TYR A 176 -25.20 -3.95 18.71
N GLU A 177 -24.53 -4.94 18.13
CA GLU A 177 -25.20 -6.11 17.54
C GLU A 177 -25.90 -6.98 18.59
N ARG A 178 -25.32 -7.10 19.79
CA ARG A 178 -25.97 -7.81 20.91
C ARG A 178 -27.22 -7.10 21.39
N VAL A 179 -27.18 -5.78 21.57
CA VAL A 179 -28.34 -4.96 21.99
C VAL A 179 -29.45 -5.04 20.95
N LYS A 180 -29.09 -4.92 19.66
CA LYS A 180 -30.05 -5.07 18.55
C LYS A 180 -30.73 -6.44 18.58
N ASN A 181 -29.94 -7.51 18.59
CA ASN A 181 -30.45 -8.88 18.60
C ASN A 181 -31.30 -9.17 19.86
N SER A 182 -30.88 -8.63 21.01
CA SER A 182 -31.56 -8.76 22.29
C SER A 182 -32.96 -8.14 22.30
N TYR A 183 -33.11 -6.93 21.76
CA TYR A 183 -34.42 -6.30 21.65
C TYR A 183 -35.31 -7.00 20.60
N GLU A 184 -34.75 -7.37 19.44
CA GLU A 184 -35.50 -7.97 18.34
C GLU A 184 -35.95 -9.41 18.63
N ASN A 185 -35.19 -10.17 19.43
CA ASN A 185 -35.43 -11.60 19.68
C ASN A 185 -35.60 -11.95 21.16
N PHE A 186 -35.67 -10.95 22.05
CA PHE A 186 -35.84 -11.11 23.50
C PHE A 186 -34.78 -11.99 24.19
N VAL A 187 -33.57 -12.08 23.63
CA VAL A 187 -32.44 -12.81 24.22
C VAL A 187 -31.56 -11.89 25.06
N PRO A 188 -30.76 -12.38 26.02
CA PRO A 188 -29.89 -11.53 26.83
C PRO A 188 -28.72 -10.93 26.01
N TYR A 189 -28.43 -9.63 26.17
CA TYR A 189 -27.26 -8.99 25.52
C TYR A 189 -25.98 -9.10 26.38
N ILE A 190 -26.16 -9.15 27.70
CA ILE A 190 -25.10 -9.31 28.71
C ILE A 190 -25.66 -10.03 29.93
N SER A 191 -24.79 -10.70 30.67
CA SER A 191 -25.10 -11.25 31.99
C SER A 191 -24.24 -10.55 33.03
N VAL A 192 -24.87 -9.99 34.06
CA VAL A 192 -24.16 -9.38 35.21
C VAL A 192 -24.34 -10.33 36.39
N GLY A 193 -23.32 -11.16 36.64
CA GLY A 193 -23.47 -12.32 37.52
C GLY A 193 -24.46 -13.32 36.91
N ASP A 194 -25.42 -13.79 37.71
CA ASP A 194 -26.48 -14.71 37.28
C ASP A 194 -27.73 -14.01 36.73
N GLN A 195 -27.69 -12.69 36.53
CA GLN A 195 -28.83 -11.93 36.00
C GLN A 195 -28.64 -11.69 34.50
N PRO A 196 -29.37 -12.41 33.63
CA PRO A 196 -29.41 -12.11 32.21
C PRO A 196 -30.18 -10.80 31.98
N LEU A 197 -29.55 -9.84 31.31
CA LEU A 197 -30.18 -8.57 30.98
C LEU A 197 -30.62 -8.58 29.51
N VAL A 198 -31.90 -8.30 29.28
CA VAL A 198 -32.49 -8.10 27.95
C VAL A 198 -32.57 -6.60 27.68
N ALA A 199 -32.23 -6.19 26.47
CA ALA A 199 -32.28 -4.79 26.07
C ALA A 199 -33.73 -4.30 26.03
N ASP A 200 -34.00 -3.20 26.73
CA ASP A 200 -35.28 -2.51 26.65
C ASP A 200 -35.32 -1.57 25.42
N LYS A 201 -36.50 -1.00 25.17
CA LYS A 201 -36.70 -0.10 24.02
C LYS A 201 -35.85 1.15 24.11
N GLU A 202 -35.61 1.67 25.31
CA GLU A 202 -34.81 2.88 25.52
C GLU A 202 -33.35 2.63 25.17
N LEU A 203 -32.77 1.52 25.63
CA LEU A 203 -31.41 1.12 25.28
C LEU A 203 -31.28 0.81 23.79
N TYR A 204 -32.27 0.13 23.20
CA TYR A 204 -32.31 -0.12 21.76
C TYR A 204 -32.32 1.19 20.96
N ASP A 205 -33.28 2.07 21.23
CA ASP A 205 -33.43 3.35 20.54
C ASP A 205 -32.15 4.21 20.68
N LYS A 206 -31.50 4.17 21.87
CA LYS A 206 -30.22 4.83 22.11
C LYS A 206 -29.10 4.29 21.22
N PHE A 207 -28.88 2.97 21.19
CA PHE A 207 -27.84 2.37 20.35
C PHE A 207 -28.12 2.59 18.85
N MET A 208 -29.38 2.44 18.41
CA MET A 208 -29.76 2.66 17.02
C MET A 208 -29.59 4.13 16.61
N SER A 209 -29.83 5.09 17.51
CA SER A 209 -29.63 6.52 17.24
C SER A 209 -28.15 6.90 17.06
N TYR A 210 -27.24 6.18 17.73
CA TYR A 210 -25.80 6.38 17.60
C TYR A 210 -25.24 5.66 16.37
N GLY A 211 -25.81 4.52 16.01
CA GLY A 211 -25.36 3.69 14.90
C GLY A 211 -24.03 3.01 15.20
N ARG A 212 -23.49 2.31 14.19
CA ARG A 212 -22.18 1.66 14.27
C ARG A 212 -21.05 2.68 14.16
N MET A 213 -19.92 2.36 14.78
CA MET A 213 -18.71 3.18 14.72
C MET A 213 -17.71 2.58 13.74
N GLY A 214 -17.09 3.42 12.92
CA GLY A 214 -16.06 2.98 11.97
C GLY A 214 -15.55 4.13 11.12
N VAL A 215 -14.63 3.84 10.20
CA VAL A 215 -14.18 4.86 9.26
C VAL A 215 -15.09 4.82 8.05
N THR A 216 -16.04 5.76 7.94
CA THR A 216 -16.88 5.88 6.75
C THR A 216 -16.04 6.38 5.59
N LEU A 217 -15.75 5.48 4.65
CA LEU A 217 -14.94 5.78 3.47
C LEU A 217 -15.77 6.17 2.25
N GLY A 218 -17.10 6.16 2.33
CA GLY A 218 -17.98 6.62 1.27
C GLY A 218 -19.25 5.80 1.18
N GLU A 219 -19.84 5.73 -0.01
CA GLU A 219 -21.06 4.99 -0.31
C GLU A 219 -20.77 3.84 -1.27
N ARG A 220 -21.30 2.65 -0.98
CA ARG A 220 -21.30 1.53 -1.91
C ARG A 220 -22.18 1.84 -3.13
N LYS A 221 -22.09 1.00 -4.16
CA LYS A 221 -22.89 1.13 -5.38
C LYS A 221 -24.41 1.08 -5.14
N ASP A 222 -24.84 0.42 -4.08
CA ASP A 222 -26.24 0.30 -3.65
C ASP A 222 -26.72 1.51 -2.82
N GLY A 223 -25.86 2.51 -2.57
CA GLY A 223 -26.17 3.70 -1.78
C GLY A 223 -25.95 3.52 -0.27
N THR A 224 -25.58 2.33 0.20
CA THR A 224 -25.28 2.10 1.62
C THR A 224 -23.92 2.67 2.02
N PRO A 225 -23.74 3.20 3.23
CA PRO A 225 -22.44 3.69 3.67
C PRO A 225 -21.42 2.54 3.77
N PHE A 226 -20.26 2.71 3.15
CA PHE A 226 -19.12 1.81 3.31
C PHE A 226 -18.27 2.24 4.50
N ARG A 227 -18.27 1.42 5.54
CA ARG A 227 -17.39 1.56 6.69
C ARG A 227 -16.23 0.60 6.59
N LEU A 228 -15.03 1.13 6.81
CA LEU A 228 -13.88 0.30 7.06
C LEU A 228 -13.87 -0.06 8.54
N GLU A 229 -14.06 -1.34 8.80
CA GLU A 229 -14.03 -1.92 10.14
C GLU A 229 -12.69 -2.64 10.36
N PRO A 230 -12.23 -2.77 11.62
CA PRO A 230 -11.02 -3.50 11.94
C PRO A 230 -11.10 -4.98 11.52
N ASP A 231 -9.96 -5.54 11.15
CA ASP A 231 -9.81 -6.98 10.86
C ASP A 231 -9.74 -7.83 12.15
N ALA A 232 -9.44 -9.12 11.99
CA ALA A 232 -9.27 -10.10 13.08
C ALA A 232 -8.30 -9.64 14.19
N ASN A 233 -7.30 -8.86 13.81
CA ASN A 233 -6.22 -8.39 14.67
C ASN A 233 -6.50 -6.97 15.16
N ASN A 234 -7.71 -6.45 14.95
CA ASN A 234 -8.13 -5.08 15.22
C ASN A 234 -7.29 -4.05 14.45
N ASN A 235 -6.84 -4.39 13.24
CA ASN A 235 -6.12 -3.48 12.38
C ASN A 235 -6.97 -3.04 11.18
N VAL A 236 -6.71 -1.83 10.72
CA VAL A 236 -7.29 -1.27 9.50
C VAL A 236 -6.18 -1.09 8.50
N SER A 237 -6.33 -1.67 7.30
CA SER A 237 -5.34 -1.54 6.25
C SER A 237 -5.94 -1.33 4.86
N ALA A 238 -5.16 -0.68 4.00
CA ALA A 238 -5.45 -0.48 2.60
C ALA A 238 -4.20 -0.77 1.77
N THR A 239 -4.37 -1.44 0.63
CA THR A 239 -3.29 -1.80 -0.29
C THR A 239 -3.56 -1.25 -1.67
N ILE A 240 -2.52 -0.67 -2.28
CA ILE A 240 -2.57 -0.25 -3.69
C ILE A 240 -2.01 -1.40 -4.52
N LYS A 241 -2.83 -1.93 -5.44
CA LYS A 241 -2.49 -3.01 -6.36
C LYS A 241 -2.55 -2.56 -7.81
N VAL A 242 -1.53 -2.92 -8.58
CA VAL A 242 -1.40 -2.68 -10.03
C VAL A 242 -1.02 -3.98 -10.73
N ASN A 243 -0.87 -3.97 -12.05
CA ASN A 243 -0.46 -5.19 -12.76
C ASN A 243 0.98 -5.60 -12.41
N ASN A 244 1.25 -6.91 -12.47
CA ASN A 244 2.60 -7.44 -12.22
C ASN A 244 3.59 -6.99 -13.30
N PHE A 245 3.16 -7.03 -14.56
CA PHE A 245 3.90 -6.55 -15.72
C PHE A 245 3.58 -5.08 -15.99
N LYS A 246 4.62 -4.25 -16.03
CA LYS A 246 4.52 -2.80 -16.09
C LYS A 246 5.44 -2.27 -17.20
N PRO A 247 4.92 -1.97 -18.41
CA PRO A 247 5.72 -1.36 -19.47
C PRO A 247 6.36 -0.05 -19.00
N TYR A 248 7.54 0.26 -19.49
CA TYR A 248 8.29 1.46 -19.15
C TYR A 248 8.71 2.21 -20.39
N LEU A 249 8.60 3.54 -20.33
CA LEU A 249 9.11 4.45 -21.34
C LEU A 249 9.79 5.62 -20.67
N GLY A 250 11.00 5.95 -21.10
CA GLY A 250 11.74 7.06 -20.54
C GLY A 250 12.80 7.60 -21.47
N PHE A 251 13.46 8.63 -21.00
CA PHE A 251 14.64 9.19 -21.61
C PHE A 251 15.66 9.43 -20.51
N GLY A 252 16.93 9.42 -20.88
CA GLY A 252 17.99 9.71 -19.95
C GLY A 252 19.15 10.41 -20.61
N TYR A 253 20.06 10.85 -19.76
CA TYR A 253 21.30 11.49 -20.16
C TYR A 253 22.42 11.07 -19.23
N GLY A 254 23.55 10.66 -19.79
CA GLY A 254 24.65 10.06 -19.02
C GLY A 254 26.05 10.46 -19.45
N GLY A 255 26.82 11.08 -18.56
CA GLY A 255 28.19 11.50 -18.83
C GLY A 255 29.24 10.69 -18.07
N LYS A 256 30.48 10.74 -18.56
CA LYS A 256 31.66 10.30 -17.79
C LYS A 256 31.74 11.11 -16.50
N LEU A 257 31.95 10.44 -15.37
CA LEU A 257 32.10 11.11 -14.07
C LEU A 257 33.45 11.82 -13.95
N PHE A 258 34.50 11.20 -14.48
CA PHE A 258 35.85 11.76 -14.49
C PHE A 258 36.31 11.98 -15.92
N LYS A 259 36.92 13.13 -16.20
CA LYS A 259 37.45 13.43 -17.55
C LYS A 259 38.55 12.47 -18.00
N ASN A 260 39.26 11.86 -17.04
CA ASN A 260 40.45 11.03 -17.27
C ASN A 260 40.20 9.53 -17.08
N SER A 261 38.95 9.11 -16.85
CA SER A 261 38.61 7.69 -16.68
C SER A 261 37.32 7.37 -17.41
N ASP A 262 37.39 6.33 -18.23
CA ASP A 262 36.26 5.81 -18.99
C ASP A 262 35.54 4.68 -18.25
N ASP A 263 35.84 4.52 -16.96
CA ASP A 263 35.31 3.44 -16.14
C ASP A 263 34.10 3.86 -15.31
N TYR A 264 33.89 5.16 -15.08
CA TYR A 264 32.82 5.65 -14.21
C TYR A 264 31.90 6.63 -14.95
N TYR A 265 30.59 6.37 -14.89
CA TYR A 265 29.55 7.21 -15.50
C TYR A 265 28.49 7.59 -14.48
N VAL A 266 27.91 8.77 -14.67
CA VAL A 266 26.72 9.22 -13.97
C VAL A 266 25.65 9.54 -15.00
N SER A 267 24.47 8.98 -14.80
CA SER A 267 23.32 9.27 -15.64
C SER A 267 22.08 9.53 -14.82
N PHE A 268 21.14 10.25 -15.41
CA PHE A 268 19.77 10.31 -14.94
C PHE A 268 18.86 9.64 -15.97
N ASP A 269 17.82 8.99 -15.48
CA ASP A 269 16.72 8.44 -16.27
C ASP A 269 15.41 9.02 -15.73
N ALA A 270 14.60 9.60 -16.62
CA ALA A 270 13.27 10.09 -16.32
C ALA A 270 12.27 9.45 -17.26
N GLY A 271 11.15 8.95 -16.73
CA GLY A 271 10.19 8.23 -17.53
C GLY A 271 8.88 7.98 -16.81
N VAL A 272 8.07 7.14 -17.44
CA VAL A 272 6.76 6.73 -16.94
C VAL A 272 6.67 5.21 -16.98
N LEU A 273 6.22 4.66 -15.87
CA LEU A 273 5.92 3.25 -15.71
C LEU A 273 4.42 3.06 -15.84
N PHE A 274 3.99 2.34 -16.86
CA PHE A 274 2.59 2.07 -17.11
C PHE A 274 2.11 0.95 -16.19
N TRP A 275 1.14 1.25 -15.34
CA TRP A 275 0.58 0.29 -14.39
C TRP A 275 -0.33 -0.78 -15.02
N GLY A 276 -0.58 -0.66 -16.33
CA GLY A 276 -1.37 -1.62 -17.11
C GLY A 276 -2.88 -1.56 -16.84
N GLY A 277 -3.35 -0.49 -16.21
CA GLY A 277 -4.75 -0.27 -15.88
C GLY A 277 -4.94 0.74 -14.77
N THR A 278 -6.19 0.91 -14.33
CA THR A 278 -6.49 1.69 -13.13
C THR A 278 -6.03 0.90 -11.90
N PRO A 279 -5.22 1.50 -11.01
CA PRO A 279 -4.87 0.90 -9.74
C PRO A 279 -6.10 0.52 -8.93
N LYS A 280 -6.02 -0.63 -8.26
CA LYS A 280 -7.02 -1.07 -7.29
C LYS A 280 -6.58 -0.62 -5.91
N ILE A 281 -7.52 -0.10 -5.12
CA ILE A 281 -7.27 0.31 -3.74
C ILE A 281 -8.09 -0.62 -2.86
N MET A 282 -7.48 -1.73 -2.45
CA MET A 282 -8.14 -2.80 -1.71
C MET A 282 -8.07 -2.53 -0.22
N THR A 283 -9.20 -2.51 0.48
CA THR A 283 -9.23 -2.50 1.94
C THR A 283 -8.88 -3.88 2.53
N ASN A 284 -8.68 -3.94 3.86
CA ASN A 284 -8.67 -5.20 4.58
C ASN A 284 -10.01 -5.92 4.47
N ASP A 285 -9.95 -7.23 4.73
CA ASP A 285 -11.14 -8.05 4.92
C ASP A 285 -11.89 -7.58 6.17
N ILE A 286 -13.21 -7.57 6.06
CA ILE A 286 -14.10 -7.04 7.07
C ILE A 286 -14.65 -8.23 7.86
N GLN A 287 -14.40 -8.24 9.17
CA GLN A 287 -15.02 -9.22 10.05
C GLN A 287 -16.36 -8.70 10.55
N LYS A 288 -17.44 -9.32 10.05
CA LYS A 288 -18.76 -9.07 10.58
C LYS A 288 -19.06 -10.06 11.68
N VAL A 289 -19.35 -9.53 12.85
CA VAL A 289 -19.96 -10.31 13.93
C VAL A 289 -21.45 -10.03 13.93
N THR A 290 -22.24 -11.09 13.89
CA THR A 290 -23.70 -11.03 14.05
C THR A 290 -24.12 -11.97 15.17
N PHE A 291 -25.23 -11.68 15.82
CA PHE A 291 -25.81 -12.54 16.84
C PHE A 291 -27.18 -13.01 16.39
N THR A 292 -27.50 -14.26 16.67
CA THR A 292 -28.84 -14.83 16.50
C THR A 292 -29.25 -15.52 17.78
N ALA A 293 -30.56 -15.62 18.03
CA ALA A 293 -31.06 -16.44 19.12
C ALA A 293 -30.72 -17.92 18.86
N ASN A 294 -30.44 -18.67 19.93
CA ASN A 294 -30.50 -20.13 19.88
C ASN A 294 -31.95 -20.61 19.70
N GLU A 295 -32.15 -21.90 19.40
CA GLU A 295 -33.49 -22.47 19.15
C GLU A 295 -34.48 -22.20 20.30
N ASP A 296 -33.97 -22.13 21.53
CA ASP A 296 -34.75 -21.92 22.75
C ASP A 296 -34.89 -20.45 23.17
N TYR A 297 -34.32 -19.50 22.41
CA TYR A 297 -34.32 -18.06 22.73
C TYR A 297 -33.79 -17.71 24.13
N THR A 298 -32.87 -18.52 24.66
CA THR A 298 -32.24 -18.30 25.97
C THR A 298 -30.88 -17.62 25.87
N GLU A 299 -30.20 -17.75 24.72
CA GLU A 299 -28.82 -17.29 24.54
C GLU A 299 -28.61 -16.66 23.15
N ALA A 300 -27.73 -15.65 23.11
CA ALA A 300 -27.26 -15.06 21.86
C ALA A 300 -26.06 -15.84 21.30
N VAL A 301 -26.25 -16.54 20.19
CA VAL A 301 -25.21 -17.29 19.46
C VAL A 301 -24.40 -16.32 18.59
N LYS A 302 -23.08 -16.31 18.78
CA LYS A 302 -22.16 -15.47 18.01
C LYS A 302 -21.81 -16.13 16.67
N HIS A 303 -22.06 -15.42 15.58
CA HIS A 303 -21.61 -15.77 14.25
C HIS A 303 -20.55 -14.79 13.77
N VAL A 304 -19.42 -15.31 13.26
CA VAL A 304 -18.34 -14.51 12.68
C VAL A 304 -18.23 -14.84 11.21
N THR A 305 -18.46 -13.84 10.36
CA THR A 305 -18.33 -13.97 8.90
C THR A 305 -17.25 -13.01 8.41
N THR A 306 -16.40 -13.48 7.50
CA THR A 306 -15.38 -12.64 6.86
C THR A 306 -15.87 -12.25 5.47
N GLU A 307 -16.05 -10.95 5.23
CA GLU A 307 -16.30 -10.41 3.90
C GLU A 307 -14.97 -9.94 3.27
N PRO A 308 -14.73 -10.23 1.98
CA PRO A 308 -13.53 -9.78 1.30
C PRO A 308 -13.48 -8.25 1.22
N GLY A 309 -12.28 -7.71 1.33
CA GLY A 309 -12.04 -6.27 1.21
C GLY A 309 -12.55 -5.67 -0.11
N VAL A 310 -12.94 -4.40 -0.07
CA VAL A 310 -13.59 -3.69 -1.18
C VAL A 310 -12.56 -2.86 -1.95
N ASP A 311 -12.72 -2.76 -3.28
CA ASP A 311 -11.91 -1.85 -4.10
C ASP A 311 -12.49 -0.42 -4.04
N LEU A 312 -11.89 0.44 -3.22
CA LEU A 312 -12.32 1.84 -3.06
C LEU A 312 -12.33 2.60 -4.38
N ALA A 313 -11.47 2.24 -5.34
CA ALA A 313 -11.42 2.92 -6.62
C ALA A 313 -12.62 2.59 -7.51
N LYS A 314 -13.27 1.44 -7.32
CA LYS A 314 -14.32 0.92 -8.20
C LYS A 314 -15.69 0.85 -7.54
N ASP A 315 -15.72 0.44 -6.28
CA ASP A 315 -16.93 -0.01 -5.59
C ASP A 315 -17.46 0.99 -4.56
N VAL A 316 -16.66 2.02 -4.24
CA VAL A 316 -17.03 3.10 -3.32
C VAL A 316 -17.07 4.45 -4.06
N LYS A 317 -18.15 5.20 -3.84
CA LYS A 317 -18.39 6.55 -4.35
C LYS A 317 -18.32 7.56 -3.21
N ASN A 318 -18.14 8.83 -3.55
CA ASN A 318 -18.21 9.94 -2.60
C ASN A 318 -17.27 9.79 -1.39
N VAL A 319 -16.07 9.26 -1.61
CA VAL A 319 -15.01 9.18 -0.59
C VAL A 319 -14.66 10.61 -0.16
N PRO A 320 -14.88 11.01 1.10
CA PRO A 320 -14.65 12.37 1.56
C PRO A 320 -13.18 12.62 1.93
N GLY A 321 -12.83 13.92 2.05
CA GLY A 321 -11.54 14.37 2.56
C GLY A 321 -10.31 13.97 1.73
N LYS A 322 -9.14 14.01 2.36
CA LYS A 322 -7.84 13.72 1.71
C LYS A 322 -7.79 12.33 1.06
N VAL A 323 -8.47 11.35 1.66
CA VAL A 323 -8.57 9.98 1.14
C VAL A 323 -9.24 9.97 -0.22
N GLY A 324 -10.34 10.72 -0.36
CA GLY A 324 -11.04 10.88 -1.63
C GLY A 324 -10.17 11.53 -2.70
N ASP A 325 -9.37 12.51 -2.32
CA ASP A 325 -8.43 13.16 -3.25
C ASP A 325 -7.35 12.18 -3.72
N TYR A 326 -6.77 11.37 -2.83
CA TYR A 326 -5.83 10.31 -3.20
C TYR A 326 -6.48 9.24 -4.08
N VAL A 327 -7.71 8.80 -3.77
CA VAL A 327 -8.46 7.84 -4.61
C VAL A 327 -8.71 8.42 -5.99
N LYS A 328 -9.15 9.69 -6.10
CA LYS A 328 -9.35 10.37 -7.40
C LYS A 328 -8.04 10.52 -8.17
N LEU A 329 -6.96 10.87 -7.49
CA LEU A 329 -5.63 10.99 -8.07
C LEU A 329 -5.19 9.65 -8.67
N LEU A 330 -5.21 8.57 -7.88
CA LEU A 330 -4.81 7.23 -8.32
C LEU A 330 -5.72 6.69 -9.44
N LYS A 331 -7.01 7.02 -9.44
CA LYS A 331 -7.92 6.68 -10.55
C LYS A 331 -7.56 7.40 -11.85
N SER A 332 -7.07 8.63 -11.74
CA SER A 332 -6.72 9.47 -12.89
C SER A 332 -5.35 9.11 -13.47
N PHE A 333 -4.39 8.75 -12.60
CA PHE A 333 -3.04 8.40 -13.00
C PHE A 333 -2.90 6.88 -13.20
N LYS A 334 -2.91 6.45 -14.47
CA LYS A 334 -2.63 5.06 -14.89
C LYS A 334 -1.13 4.78 -15.07
N VAL A 335 -0.30 5.74 -14.71
CA VAL A 335 1.15 5.73 -14.88
C VAL A 335 1.81 6.22 -13.61
N TYR A 336 3.03 5.73 -13.37
CA TYR A 336 3.88 6.14 -12.27
C TYR A 336 5.10 6.87 -12.80
N PRO A 337 5.34 8.13 -12.41
CA PRO A 337 6.53 8.85 -12.81
C PRO A 337 7.77 8.24 -12.15
N VAL A 338 8.77 7.92 -12.99
CA VAL A 338 10.04 7.36 -12.57
C VAL A 338 11.12 8.41 -12.79
N VAL A 339 11.89 8.68 -11.75
CA VAL A 339 13.13 9.45 -11.86
C VAL A 339 14.21 8.68 -11.10
N GLU A 340 15.28 8.31 -11.80
CA GLU A 340 16.40 7.54 -11.28
C GLU A 340 17.73 8.24 -11.57
N LEU A 341 18.59 8.33 -10.56
CA LEU A 341 20.01 8.62 -10.71
C LEU A 341 20.78 7.31 -10.73
N ARG A 342 21.73 7.19 -11.63
CA ARG A 342 22.52 5.97 -11.88
C ARG A 342 24.00 6.30 -11.80
N LEU A 343 24.72 5.54 -11.00
CA LEU A 343 26.18 5.49 -10.97
C LEU A 343 26.61 4.17 -11.60
N THR A 344 27.37 4.23 -12.68
CA THR A 344 27.77 3.06 -13.47
C THR A 344 29.28 2.90 -13.44
N ARG A 345 29.72 1.65 -13.28
CA ARG A 345 31.09 1.21 -13.50
C ARG A 345 31.16 0.33 -14.74
N ARG A 346 31.95 0.73 -15.72
CA ARG A 346 32.25 -0.05 -16.92
C ARG A 346 33.33 -1.08 -16.63
N ILE A 347 33.08 -2.33 -17.02
CA ILE A 347 33.98 -3.46 -16.90
C ILE A 347 34.30 -3.94 -18.31
N TRP A 348 35.56 -3.80 -18.72
CA TRP A 348 36.01 -4.24 -20.04
C TRP A 348 36.17 -5.76 -20.07
N VAL A 349 35.58 -6.41 -21.08
CA VAL A 349 35.71 -7.86 -21.29
C VAL A 349 36.86 -8.06 -22.27
N LYS A 350 37.88 -8.83 -21.84
CA LYS A 350 39.07 -9.13 -22.64
C LYS A 350 38.84 -10.27 -23.61
#